data_AF-A0A7L4QV18-F1
#
_entry.id   AF-A0A7L4QV18-F1
#
_cell.length_a   1.000
_cell.length_b   1.000
_cell.length_c   1.000
_cell.angle_alpha   90.00
_cell.angle_beta   90.00
_cell.angle_gamma   90.00
#
_symmetry.space_group_name_H-M   'P 1'
#
loop_
_entity.id
_entity.type
_entity.pdbx_description
1 polymer ?
#
loop_
_entity_poly.entity_id
_entity_poly.type
_entity_poly.pdbx_seq_one_letter_code
_entity_poly.pdbx_strand_id
1 'polypeptide(L)'
;MQYKENFVILEHKGGDPLDLDSTFVVLSGDGSSYVGKVGHGGFKVYGQVTAKYFDLTPSGTCATYKSNNPSIDDGMWSAGEFLVLNGDDSINGTDASTVRVSVGGHSDTSNNYGFRQGSLVTVKVFDSTTDRVIAEDVVSVRPLE
;
A
#
# COMPACT_ATOMS: atom_id res chain seq x y z
N MET A 1 14.00 6.03 7.09
CA MET A 1 12.94 5.29 6.37
C MET A 1 13.33 5.24 4.92
N GLN A 2 13.87 4.11 4.48
CA GLN A 2 13.90 3.80 3.05
C GLN A 2 12.54 3.19 2.73
N TYR A 3 11.79 3.75 1.79
CA TYR A 3 10.42 3.32 1.52
C TYR A 3 10.36 1.86 1.03
N LYS A 4 11.37 1.43 0.26
CA LYS A 4 11.56 0.04 -0.14
C LYS A 4 11.71 -0.97 1.00
N GLU A 5 11.99 -0.53 2.23
CA GLU A 5 12.11 -1.38 3.43
C GLU A 5 10.79 -1.40 4.23
N ASN A 6 9.76 -0.67 3.80
CA ASN A 6 8.49 -0.59 4.50
C ASN A 6 7.51 -1.61 3.91
N PHE A 7 7.38 -2.76 4.57
CA PHE A 7 6.49 -3.83 4.15
C PHE A 7 5.25 -3.92 5.04
N VAL A 8 4.11 -4.23 4.43
CA VAL A 8 2.88 -4.67 5.08
C VAL A 8 2.49 -5.99 4.45
N ILE A 9 2.38 -7.03 5.28
CA ILE A 9 2.04 -8.39 4.84
C ILE A 9 0.65 -8.70 5.37
N LEU A 10 -0.28 -8.98 4.46
CA LEU A 10 -1.67 -9.30 4.76
C LEU A 10 -1.90 -10.77 4.43
N GLU A 11 -2.48 -11.52 5.35
CA GLU A 11 -2.83 -12.93 5.15
C GLU A 11 -4.35 -13.05 5.09
N HIS A 12 -4.87 -13.70 4.06
CA HIS A 12 -6.30 -14.01 3.99
C HIS A 12 -6.62 -15.20 4.90
N LYS A 13 -7.14 -14.92 6.10
CA LYS A 13 -7.35 -15.95 7.13
C LYS A 13 -8.51 -16.92 6.85
N GLY A 14 -9.41 -16.61 5.92
CA GLY A 14 -10.55 -17.47 5.57
C GLY A 14 -11.72 -16.69 4.98
N GLY A 15 -12.73 -17.39 4.47
CA GLY A 15 -13.85 -16.80 3.73
C GLY A 15 -13.75 -17.05 2.23
N ASP A 16 -14.61 -16.39 1.46
CA ASP A 16 -14.60 -16.46 0.00
C ASP A 16 -13.37 -15.70 -0.56
N PRO A 17 -12.76 -16.18 -1.65
CA PRO A 17 -11.68 -15.44 -2.32
C PRO A 17 -12.11 -14.03 -2.73
N LEU A 18 -11.18 -13.08 -2.59
CA LEU A 18 -11.39 -11.70 -3.01
C LEU A 18 -10.82 -11.49 -4.42
N ASP A 19 -11.60 -10.89 -5.31
CA ASP A 19 -11.11 -10.49 -6.63
C ASP A 19 -10.26 -9.21 -6.50
N LEU A 20 -9.05 -9.24 -7.06
CA LEU A 20 -8.07 -8.16 -6.93
C LEU A 20 -8.49 -6.89 -7.67
N ASP A 21 -9.32 -6.99 -8.71
CA ASP A 21 -9.77 -5.83 -9.49
C ASP A 21 -10.92 -5.06 -8.81
N SER A 22 -11.59 -5.72 -7.87
CA SER A 22 -12.74 -5.20 -7.13
C SER A 22 -12.46 -5.08 -5.62
N THR A 23 -11.18 -5.19 -5.25
CA THR A 23 -10.70 -5.01 -3.87
C THR A 23 -9.67 -3.90 -3.82
N PHE A 24 -9.78 -3.01 -2.83
CA PHE A 24 -8.74 -2.00 -2.58
C PHE A 24 -8.31 -2.00 -1.12
N VAL A 25 -7.05 -1.61 -0.88
CA VAL A 25 -6.47 -1.53 0.47
C VAL A 25 -6.16 -0.09 0.83
N VAL A 26 -6.46 0.30 2.06
CA VAL A 26 -6.06 1.58 2.65
C VAL A 26 -5.21 1.33 3.89
N LEU A 27 -4.01 1.90 3.89
CA LEU A 27 -3.10 1.92 5.02
C LEU A 27 -3.05 3.34 5.58
N SER A 28 -3.11 3.50 6.89
CA SER A 28 -3.09 4.83 7.53
C SER A 28 -2.32 4.83 8.84
N GLY A 29 -1.39 5.78 9.01
CA GLY A 29 -0.59 5.89 10.23
C GLY A 29 0.40 7.06 10.21
N ASP A 30 1.11 7.29 11.31
CA ASP A 30 2.17 8.30 11.38
C ASP A 30 3.38 7.85 10.55
N GLY A 31 3.90 8.72 9.69
CA GLY A 31 4.93 8.35 8.74
C GLY A 31 5.44 9.51 7.89
N SER A 32 5.89 9.17 6.69
CA SER A 32 6.41 10.13 5.72
C SER A 32 6.22 9.69 4.27
N SER A 33 6.22 10.67 3.38
CA SER A 33 6.27 10.49 1.92
C SER A 33 7.16 11.59 1.31
N TYR A 34 7.55 11.43 0.04
CA TYR A 34 8.22 12.47 -0.73
C TYR A 34 7.20 13.24 -1.58
N VAL A 35 7.17 14.57 -1.44
CA VAL A 35 6.33 15.49 -2.21
C VAL A 35 7.13 16.05 -3.38
N GLY A 36 6.50 16.11 -4.56
CA GLY A 36 7.14 16.57 -5.80
C GLY A 36 7.99 15.50 -6.50
N LYS A 37 8.67 15.89 -7.59
CA LYS A 37 9.48 14.98 -8.41
C LYS A 37 10.94 14.95 -7.93
N VAL A 38 11.46 13.76 -7.64
CA VAL A 38 12.87 13.55 -7.28
C VAL A 38 13.77 14.16 -8.37
N GLY A 39 14.73 15.00 -7.97
CA GLY A 39 15.67 15.68 -8.88
C GLY A 39 15.17 17.02 -9.45
N HIS A 40 13.92 17.42 -9.21
CA HIS A 40 13.35 18.69 -9.68
C HIS A 40 12.75 19.55 -8.55
N GLY A 41 13.25 19.42 -7.32
CA GLY A 41 12.88 20.30 -6.20
C GLY A 41 11.78 19.78 -5.26
N GLY A 42 11.69 18.47 -5.03
CA GLY A 42 10.81 17.90 -4.01
C GLY A 42 11.41 17.88 -2.61
N PHE A 43 10.57 17.57 -1.61
CA PHE A 43 10.97 17.49 -0.21
C PHE A 43 10.24 16.37 0.51
N LYS A 44 10.85 15.88 1.60
CA LYS A 44 10.23 14.88 2.45
C LYS A 44 9.26 15.53 3.42
N VAL A 45 8.05 14.99 3.50
CA VAL A 45 7.00 15.44 4.42
C VAL A 45 6.70 14.34 5.44
N TYR A 46 6.48 14.75 6.68
CA TYR A 46 6.12 13.88 7.79
C TYR A 46 4.69 14.20 8.26
N GLY A 47 3.98 13.19 8.74
CA GLY A 47 2.66 13.35 9.33
C GLY A 47 1.79 12.13 9.09
N GLN A 48 0.47 12.35 9.15
CA GLN A 48 -0.51 11.31 8.87
C GLN A 48 -0.41 10.88 7.40
N VAL A 49 0.06 9.66 7.17
CA VAL A 49 0.10 9.02 5.85
C VAL A 49 -1.20 8.29 5.61
N THR A 50 -1.73 8.40 4.39
CA THR A 50 -2.76 7.52 3.84
C THR A 50 -2.24 6.96 2.52
N ALA A 51 -2.01 5.65 2.45
CA ALA A 51 -1.64 4.96 1.22
C ALA A 51 -2.83 4.11 0.76
N LYS A 52 -3.30 4.35 -0.47
CA LYS A 52 -4.42 3.61 -1.07
C LYS A 52 -3.94 2.84 -2.30
N TYR A 53 -4.16 1.54 -2.29
CA TYR A 53 -3.93 0.63 -3.40
C TYR A 53 -5.27 0.36 -4.07
N PHE A 54 -5.54 1.02 -5.19
CA PHE A 54 -6.86 1.02 -5.86
C PHE A 54 -7.18 -0.24 -6.66
N ASP A 55 -6.13 -0.90 -7.15
CA ASP A 55 -6.20 -2.13 -7.94
C ASP A 55 -4.99 -2.96 -7.51
N LEU A 56 -5.27 -4.17 -7.04
CA LEU A 56 -4.29 -5.09 -6.47
C LEU A 56 -3.76 -6.08 -7.51
N THR A 57 -4.27 -6.03 -8.75
CA THR A 57 -3.75 -6.86 -9.83
C THR A 57 -2.28 -6.52 -10.10
N PRO A 58 -1.49 -7.46 -10.64
CA PRO A 58 -0.12 -7.16 -11.07
C PRO A 58 -0.02 -6.08 -12.18
N SER A 59 -1.15 -5.67 -12.76
CA SER A 59 -1.19 -4.59 -13.75
C SER A 59 -1.12 -3.22 -13.06
N GLY A 60 -0.42 -2.24 -13.66
CA GLY A 60 -0.31 -0.90 -13.06
C GLY A 60 0.51 -0.80 -11.75
N THR A 61 1.21 -1.88 -11.37
CA THR A 61 2.18 -1.91 -10.27
C THR A 61 3.61 -2.08 -10.79
N CYS A 62 4.61 -1.79 -9.95
CA CYS A 62 6.02 -1.96 -10.35
C CYS A 62 6.42 -3.45 -10.37
N ALA A 63 7.54 -3.78 -11.02
CA ALA A 63 8.02 -5.17 -11.10
C ALA A 63 8.29 -5.79 -9.71
N THR A 64 8.66 -4.96 -8.73
CA THR A 64 8.88 -5.39 -7.34
C THR A 64 7.59 -5.91 -6.70
N TYR A 65 6.46 -5.20 -6.88
CA TYR A 65 5.15 -5.66 -6.40
C TYR A 65 4.84 -7.05 -6.94
N LYS A 66 4.97 -7.25 -8.26
CA LYS A 66 4.71 -8.56 -8.88
C LYS A 66 5.61 -9.65 -8.31
N SER A 67 6.91 -9.35 -8.10
CA SER A 67 7.84 -10.32 -7.53
C SER A 67 7.55 -10.70 -6.08
N ASN A 68 6.96 -9.80 -5.30
CA ASN A 68 6.58 -10.03 -3.91
C ASN A 68 5.25 -10.78 -3.77
N ASN A 69 4.44 -10.82 -4.83
CA ASN A 69 3.08 -11.34 -4.83
C ASN A 69 2.84 -12.48 -5.84
N PRO A 70 3.67 -13.55 -5.85
CA PRO A 70 3.50 -14.64 -6.82
C PRO A 70 2.24 -15.48 -6.56
N SER A 71 1.70 -15.47 -5.34
CA SER A 71 0.54 -16.29 -4.95
C SER A 71 -0.79 -15.78 -5.50
N ILE A 72 -0.86 -14.52 -5.95
CA ILE A 72 -2.10 -13.88 -6.40
C ILE A 72 -2.05 -13.51 -7.90
N ASP A 73 -1.14 -14.13 -8.68
CA ASP A 73 -0.97 -13.85 -10.11
C ASP A 73 -2.16 -14.35 -10.96
N ASP A 74 -3.05 -15.15 -10.37
CA ASP A 74 -4.30 -15.61 -11.00
C ASP A 74 -5.46 -14.59 -10.91
N GLY A 75 -5.24 -13.45 -10.24
CA GLY A 75 -6.22 -12.39 -10.11
C GLY A 75 -7.11 -12.52 -8.87
N MET A 76 -6.88 -13.51 -8.00
CA MET A 76 -7.63 -13.71 -6.77
C MET A 76 -6.72 -13.65 -5.55
N TRP A 77 -7.29 -13.26 -4.40
CA TRP A 77 -6.67 -13.38 -3.10
C TRP A 77 -7.49 -14.33 -2.23
N SER A 78 -7.02 -15.58 -2.15
CA SER A 78 -7.70 -16.71 -1.54
C SER A 78 -7.21 -17.01 -0.12
N ALA A 79 -8.00 -17.77 0.64
CA ALA A 79 -7.64 -18.18 1.99
C ALA A 79 -6.28 -18.92 2.04
N GLY A 80 -5.39 -18.45 2.92
CA GLY A 80 -4.03 -18.95 3.07
C GLY A 80 -2.98 -18.22 2.23
N GLU A 81 -3.39 -17.34 1.32
CA GLU A 81 -2.47 -16.54 0.51
C GLU A 81 -2.10 -15.22 1.18
N PHE A 82 -0.95 -14.70 0.76
CA PHE A 82 -0.37 -13.48 1.27
C PHE A 82 -0.37 -12.39 0.21
N LEU A 83 -0.77 -11.19 0.61
CA LEU A 83 -0.61 -9.95 -0.13
C LEU A 83 0.47 -9.11 0.57
N VAL A 84 1.54 -8.83 -0.15
CA VAL A 84 2.72 -8.09 0.32
C VAL A 84 2.73 -6.72 -0.34
N LEU A 85 2.52 -5.69 0.47
CA LEU A 85 2.56 -4.29 0.07
C LEU A 85 3.87 -3.67 0.53
N ASN A 86 4.48 -2.86 -0.32
CA ASN A 86 5.74 -2.16 -0.08
C ASN A 86 5.60 -0.65 -0.34
N GLY A 87 6.28 0.14 0.49
CA GLY A 87 6.33 1.60 0.40
C GLY A 87 6.84 2.17 -0.93
N ASP A 88 7.38 1.34 -1.82
CA ASP A 88 7.93 1.68 -3.14
C ASP A 88 7.23 0.92 -4.30
N ASP A 89 6.02 0.39 -4.08
CA ASP A 89 5.25 -0.33 -5.12
C ASP A 89 4.74 0.55 -6.26
N SER A 90 4.83 1.88 -6.10
CA SER A 90 4.38 2.80 -7.12
C SER A 90 5.23 2.70 -8.39
N ILE A 91 4.62 2.89 -9.56
CA ILE A 91 5.36 3.07 -10.81
C ILE A 91 5.88 4.50 -10.85
N ASN A 92 7.00 4.78 -10.17
CA ASN A 92 7.75 6.06 -10.20
C ASN A 92 6.87 7.33 -10.13
N GLY A 93 5.81 7.33 -9.32
CA GLY A 93 4.89 8.48 -9.23
C GLY A 93 4.15 8.83 -10.53
N THR A 94 4.00 7.87 -11.45
CA THR A 94 3.24 8.04 -12.69
C THR A 94 1.75 7.81 -12.47
N ASP A 95 0.91 8.38 -13.35
CA ASP A 95 -0.53 8.19 -13.28
C ASP A 95 -0.99 6.76 -13.59
N ALA A 96 -0.11 5.94 -14.17
CA ALA A 96 -0.34 4.51 -14.37
C ALA A 96 -0.30 3.72 -13.06
N SER A 97 0.17 4.31 -11.96
CA SER A 97 0.26 3.62 -10.68
C SER A 97 -1.11 3.48 -10.02
N THR A 98 -1.40 2.26 -9.56
CA THR A 98 -2.59 1.95 -8.75
C THR A 98 -2.45 2.39 -7.29
N VAL A 99 -1.25 2.81 -6.88
CA VAL A 99 -0.95 3.30 -5.53
C VAL A 99 -1.02 4.83 -5.51
N ARG A 100 -1.80 5.39 -4.59
CA ARG A 100 -1.82 6.83 -4.31
C ARG A 100 -1.53 7.08 -2.84
N VAL A 101 -0.64 8.02 -2.56
CA VAL A 101 -0.26 8.38 -1.19
C VAL A 101 -0.56 9.84 -0.93
N SER A 102 -1.13 10.12 0.23
CA SER A 102 -1.16 11.46 0.81
C SER A 102 -0.46 11.47 2.16
N VAL A 103 0.14 12.60 2.52
CA VAL A 103 0.80 12.79 3.81
C VAL A 103 0.57 14.20 4.34
N GLY A 104 0.07 14.33 5.58
CA GLY A 104 -0.05 15.64 6.24
C GLY A 104 -0.84 16.68 5.44
N GLY A 105 -1.84 16.25 4.64
CA GLY A 105 -2.63 17.11 3.76
C GLY A 105 -2.07 17.32 2.35
N HIS A 106 -0.87 16.82 2.04
CA HIS A 106 -0.31 16.81 0.69
C HIS A 106 -0.74 15.57 -0.08
N SER A 107 -1.24 15.75 -1.30
CA SER A 107 -1.63 14.66 -2.22
C SER A 107 -0.75 14.57 -3.47
N ASP A 108 0.12 15.56 -3.69
CA ASP A 108 1.10 15.64 -4.77
C ASP A 108 2.40 14.90 -4.41
N THR A 109 2.25 13.67 -3.93
CA THR A 109 3.38 12.83 -3.53
C THR A 109 3.93 12.02 -4.70
N SER A 110 5.14 11.48 -4.53
CA SER A 110 5.70 10.47 -5.44
C SER A 110 5.05 9.08 -5.28
N ASN A 111 3.93 8.96 -4.55
CA ASN A 111 3.23 7.71 -4.22
C ASN A 111 4.09 6.67 -3.48
N ASN A 112 5.17 7.10 -2.84
CA ASN A 112 5.94 6.29 -1.90
C ASN A 112 5.53 6.60 -0.46
N TYR A 113 5.78 5.67 0.45
CA TYR A 113 5.48 5.89 1.86
C TYR A 113 6.38 5.09 2.78
N GLY A 114 6.48 5.56 4.02
CA GLY A 114 7.06 4.80 5.11
C GLY A 114 6.41 5.19 6.42
N PHE A 115 5.97 4.18 7.17
CA PHE A 115 5.42 4.38 8.50
C PHE A 115 6.54 4.48 9.56
N ARG A 116 6.27 5.26 10.60
CA ARG A 116 7.20 5.47 11.70
C ARG A 116 7.30 4.23 12.58
N GLN A 117 8.52 3.79 12.88
CA GLN A 117 8.74 2.67 13.81
C GLN A 117 8.09 2.94 15.17
N GLY A 118 7.43 1.91 15.72
CA GLY A 118 6.73 1.98 16.99
C GLY A 118 5.39 2.72 16.93
N SER A 119 4.97 3.24 15.77
CA SER A 119 3.61 3.76 15.59
C SER A 119 2.62 2.63 15.28
N LEU A 120 1.33 2.98 15.30
CA LEU A 120 0.25 2.12 14.85
C LEU A 120 -0.12 2.47 13.41
N VAL A 121 -0.48 1.45 12.64
CA VAL A 121 -1.03 1.56 11.31
C VAL A 121 -2.38 0.87 11.30
N THR A 122 -3.40 1.60 10.87
CA THR A 122 -4.71 1.03 10.53
C THR A 122 -4.63 0.47 9.12
N VAL A 123 -5.07 -0.77 8.96
CA VAL A 123 -5.19 -1.46 7.68
C VAL A 123 -6.67 -1.71 7.43
N LYS A 124 -7.16 -1.35 6.25
CA LYS A 124 -8.53 -1.61 5.81
C LYS A 124 -8.54 -2.22 4.43
N VAL A 125 -9.33 -3.27 4.27
CA VAL A 125 -9.65 -3.91 2.99
C VAL A 125 -11.08 -3.56 2.64
N PHE A 126 -11.32 -3.13 1.41
CA PHE A 126 -12.63 -2.68 0.93
C PHE A 126 -13.05 -3.42 -0.33
N ASP A 127 -14.34 -3.60 -0.47
CA ASP A 127 -15.00 -3.88 -1.75
C ASP A 127 -15.12 -2.55 -2.51
N SER A 128 -14.51 -2.48 -3.71
CA SER A 128 -14.49 -1.29 -4.55
C SER A 128 -15.84 -0.99 -5.21
N THR A 129 -16.71 -1.99 -5.33
CA THR A 129 -18.05 -1.85 -5.92
C THR A 129 -19.02 -1.19 -4.96
N THR A 130 -18.92 -1.53 -3.67
CA THR A 130 -19.85 -1.06 -2.63
C THR A 130 -19.27 -0.03 -1.66
N ASP A 131 -17.96 0.25 -1.75
CA ASP A 131 -17.20 1.08 -0.80
C ASP A 131 -17.32 0.59 0.65
N ARG A 132 -17.64 -0.69 0.87
CA ARG A 132 -17.79 -1.27 2.20
C ARG A 132 -16.46 -1.87 2.67
N VAL A 133 -16.20 -1.71 3.96
CA VAL A 133 -15.08 -2.38 4.63
C VAL A 133 -15.37 -3.87 4.71
N ILE A 134 -14.49 -4.68 4.15
CA ILE A 134 -14.49 -6.15 4.27
C ILE A 134 -13.78 -6.54 5.58
N ALA A 135 -12.62 -5.95 5.84
CA ALA A 135 -11.81 -6.21 7.03
C ALA A 135 -11.07 -4.95 7.48
N GLU A 136 -10.82 -4.87 8.79
CA GLU A 136 -10.02 -3.82 9.41
C GLU A 136 -9.15 -4.42 10.50
N ASP A 137 -7.90 -3.96 10.60
CA ASP A 137 -7.01 -4.28 11.71
C ASP A 137 -6.09 -3.09 12.05
N VAL A 138 -5.47 -3.13 13.23
CA VAL A 138 -4.49 -2.14 13.69
C VAL A 138 -3.22 -2.84 14.14
N VAL A 139 -2.12 -2.54 13.44
CA VAL A 139 -0.83 -3.22 13.64
C VAL A 139 0.26 -2.25 14.05
N SER A 140 1.21 -2.72 14.87
CA SER A 140 2.39 -1.95 15.28
C SER A 140 3.49 -2.04 14.23
N VAL A 141 4.13 -0.92 13.89
CA VAL A 141 5.30 -0.90 12.99
C VAL A 141 6.54 -1.39 13.71
N ARG A 142 7.15 -2.45 13.18
CA ARG A 142 8.38 -3.08 13.73
C ARG A 142 9.52 -2.99 12.71
N PRO A 143 10.78 -2.96 13.17
CA PRO A 143 11.92 -3.11 12.27
C PRO A 143 11.91 -4.50 11.63
N LEU A 144 12.46 -4.60 10.41
CA LEU A 144 12.76 -5.89 9.80
C LEU A 144 13.89 -6.55 10.63
N GLU A 145 13.67 -7.78 11.09
CA GLU A 145 14.69 -8.57 11.80
C GLU A 145 15.66 -9.27 10.84
#